data_AF-A0A352WVA0-F1
#
_entry.id   AF-A0A352WVA0-F1
#
_cell.length_a   1.000
_cell.length_b   1.000
_cell.length_c   1.000
_cell.angle_alpha   90.00
_cell.angle_beta   90.00
_cell.angle_gamma   90.00
#
_symmetry.space_group_name_H-M   'P 1'
#
loop_
_entity.id
_entity.type
_entity.pdbx_description
1 polymer ?
#
loop_
_entity_poly.entity_id
_entity_poly.type
_entity_poly.pdbx_seq_one_letter_code
_entity_poly.pdbx_strand_id
1 'polypeptide(L)'
;TKGRIEADNYANYWNPKHAVKQIRLYPFDALGTFTTEEIPTYAGGHDGADDRMRDDIFLGRTTDDPLCQAAGVREGLMSIGIGIGINQSIKNGIPINVHRLFEQ
;
A
#
# COMPACT_ATOMS: atom_id res chain seq x y z
N THR A 1 8.37 -19.57 -14.72
CA THR A 1 7.46 -18.40 -14.58
C THR A 1 8.15 -17.19 -15.16
N LYS A 2 7.43 -16.11 -15.51
CA LYS A 2 8.03 -14.87 -16.04
C LYS A 2 8.66 -13.99 -14.93
N GLY A 3 9.45 -14.60 -14.04
CA GLY A 3 9.82 -14.02 -12.74
C GLY A 3 8.68 -14.16 -11.71
N ARG A 4 9.00 -13.93 -10.43
CA ARG A 4 8.05 -13.93 -9.31
C ARG A 4 8.56 -13.03 -8.20
N ILE A 5 7.67 -12.32 -7.52
CA ILE A 5 7.96 -11.60 -6.28
C ILE A 5 7.14 -12.26 -5.17
N GLU A 6 7.77 -12.52 -4.03
CA GLU A 6 7.09 -12.94 -2.80
C GLU A 6 7.38 -11.91 -1.71
N ALA A 7 6.35 -11.55 -0.95
CA ALA A 7 6.47 -10.67 0.21
C ALA A 7 6.00 -11.45 1.44
N ASP A 8 6.90 -11.59 2.42
CA ASP A 8 6.64 -12.30 3.67
C ASP A 8 6.66 -11.30 4.82
N ASN A 9 5.58 -11.31 5.61
CA ASN A 9 5.51 -10.59 6.88
C ASN A 9 4.94 -11.52 7.96
N TYR A 10 5.79 -11.96 8.89
CA TYR A 10 5.40 -12.84 9.98
C TYR A 10 5.74 -12.22 11.33
N ALA A 11 4.71 -12.01 12.15
CA ALA A 11 4.86 -11.64 13.55
C ALA A 11 4.84 -12.90 14.41
N ASN A 12 5.99 -13.33 14.92
CA ASN A 12 6.07 -14.43 15.88
C ASN A 12 5.84 -13.90 17.30
N TYR A 13 4.60 -14.01 17.80
CA TYR A 13 4.24 -13.62 19.17
C TYR A 13 5.09 -14.31 20.26
N TRP A 14 5.54 -15.54 20.00
CA TRP A 14 6.32 -16.35 20.95
C TRP A 14 7.83 -16.15 20.86
N ASN A 15 8.34 -15.61 19.74
CA ASN A 15 9.75 -15.31 19.58
C ASN A 15 9.94 -14.05 18.71
N PRO A 16 9.96 -12.86 19.33
CA PRO A 16 10.08 -11.59 18.61
C PRO A 16 11.40 -11.44 17.84
N LYS A 17 12.41 -12.28 18.10
CA LYS A 17 13.66 -12.31 17.32
C LYS A 17 13.50 -12.93 15.93
N HIS A 18 12.35 -13.53 15.63
CA HIS A 18 12.02 -14.12 14.33
C HIS A 18 10.86 -13.37 13.64
N ALA A 19 10.68 -12.08 13.92
CA ALA A 19 9.83 -11.25 13.07
C ALA A 19 10.50 -11.13 11.70
N VAL A 20 9.89 -11.73 10.68
CA VAL A 20 10.41 -11.70 9.31
C VAL A 20 9.62 -10.65 8.55
N LYS A 21 10.30 -9.63 8.03
CA LYS A 21 9.78 -8.72 7.02
C LYS A 21 10.76 -8.69 5.85
N GLN A 22 10.43 -9.38 4.78
CA GLN A 22 11.35 -9.53 3.66
C GLN A 22 10.61 -9.62 2.32
N ILE A 23 11.31 -9.26 1.25
CA ILE A 23 10.88 -9.48 -0.13
C ILE A 23 11.85 -10.48 -0.75
N ARG A 24 11.31 -11.59 -1.27
CA ARG A 24 12.07 -12.51 -2.12
C ARG A 24 11.81 -12.23 -3.58
N LEU A 25 12.87 -11.98 -4.33
CA LEU A 25 12.84 -11.68 -5.76
C LEU A 25 13.35 -12.89 -6.54
N TYR A 26 12.50 -13.47 -7.39
CA TYR A 26 12.86 -14.56 -8.29
C TYR A 26 13.06 -14.00 -9.70
N PRO A 27 14.32 -13.83 -10.15
CA PRO A 27 14.60 -13.25 -11.45
C PRO A 27 14.17 -14.17 -12.59
N PHE A 28 13.92 -13.57 -13.75
CA PHE A 28 13.46 -14.28 -14.93
C PHE A 28 14.55 -15.12 -15.59
N ASP A 29 15.77 -14.59 -15.63
CA ASP A 29 16.94 -15.14 -16.34
C ASP A 29 17.69 -16.20 -15.54
N ALA A 30 17.42 -16.32 -14.23
CA ALA A 30 18.06 -17.28 -13.33
C ALA A 30 17.02 -18.13 -12.58
N LEU A 31 16.34 -19.01 -13.31
CA LEU A 31 15.33 -19.94 -12.77
C LEU A 31 15.89 -20.76 -11.60
N GLY A 32 15.16 -20.76 -10.48
CA GLY A 32 15.53 -21.49 -9.25
C GLY A 32 16.38 -20.68 -8.28
N THR A 33 16.85 -19.48 -8.66
CA THR A 33 17.54 -18.55 -7.77
C THR A 33 16.59 -17.49 -7.21
N PHE A 34 16.97 -16.87 -6.10
CA PHE A 34 16.29 -15.69 -5.56
C PHE A 34 17.25 -14.82 -4.74
N THR A 35 16.97 -13.53 -4.67
CA THR A 35 17.55 -12.63 -3.67
C THR A 35 16.52 -12.33 -2.59
N THR A 36 17.00 -11.97 -1.41
CA THR A 36 16.14 -11.57 -0.27
C THR A 36 16.55 -10.19 0.17
N GLU A 37 15.59 -9.28 0.21
CA GLU A 37 15.76 -7.94 0.77
C GLU A 37 15.00 -7.86 2.09
N GLU A 38 15.69 -7.52 3.18
CA GLU A 38 15.05 -7.25 4.45
C GLU A 38 14.37 -5.88 4.41
N ILE A 39 13.12 -5.83 4.88
CA ILE A 39 12.35 -4.59 4.96
C ILE A 39 12.60 -3.96 6.33
N PRO A 40 13.09 -2.71 6.39
CA PRO A 40 13.31 -2.03 7.66
C PRO A 40 12.00 -1.86 8.41
N THR A 41 12.08 -1.94 9.74
CA THR A 41 10.96 -1.62 10.64
C THR A 41 11.11 -0.19 11.12
N TYR A 42 10.00 0.54 11.15
CA TYR A 42 9.94 1.89 11.71
C TYR A 42 9.06 1.88 12.95
N ALA A 43 9.45 2.66 13.95
CA ALA A 43 8.62 2.89 15.13
C ALA A 43 7.41 3.76 14.77
N GLY A 44 6.33 3.63 15.55
CA GLY A 44 5.11 4.40 15.35
C GLY A 44 3.90 3.55 15.01
N GLY A 45 2.80 4.22 14.66
CA GLY A 45 1.55 3.57 14.26
C GLY A 45 1.62 3.00 12.84
N HIS A 46 1.06 1.81 12.62
CA HIS A 46 1.05 1.11 11.33
C HIS A 46 2.44 1.05 10.65
N ASP A 47 3.45 0.52 11.35
CA ASP A 47 4.84 0.47 10.89
C ASP A 47 5.45 1.86 10.55
N GLY A 48 5.03 2.90 11.28
CA GLY A 48 5.49 4.29 11.12
C GLY A 48 4.74 5.10 10.07
N ALA A 49 3.76 4.50 9.38
CA ALA A 49 2.96 5.18 8.37
C ALA A 49 2.11 6.32 8.96
N ASP A 50 1.57 6.13 10.17
CA ASP A 50 0.72 7.14 10.82
C ASP A 50 1.51 8.42 11.14
N ASP A 51 2.72 8.25 11.67
CA ASP A 51 3.61 9.36 12.01
C ASP A 51 4.06 10.11 10.76
N ARG A 52 4.44 9.38 9.68
CA ARG A 52 4.80 9.99 8.39
C ARG A 52 3.63 10.76 7.78
N MET A 53 2.42 10.19 7.79
CA MET A 53 1.22 10.84 7.27
C MET A 53 0.86 12.09 8.09
N ARG A 54 0.93 12.01 9.42
CA ARG A 54 0.68 13.15 10.32
C ARG A 54 1.65 14.29 10.01
N ASP A 55 2.93 13.99 9.94
CA ASP A 55 3.96 15.01 9.74
C ASP A 55 3.82 15.64 8.34
N ASP A 56 3.53 14.86 7.30
CA ASP A 56 3.20 15.36 5.96
C ASP A 56 2.02 16.35 5.96
N ILE A 57 0.98 16.10 6.77
CA ILE A 57 -0.22 16.94 6.87
C ILE A 57 0.06 18.24 7.64
N PHE A 58 0.74 18.15 8.79
CA PHE A 58 0.83 19.26 9.73
C PHE A 58 2.13 20.08 9.61
N LEU A 59 3.23 19.45 9.19
CA LEU A 59 4.52 20.11 8.98
C LEU A 59 4.78 20.38 7.49
N GLY A 60 3.98 19.79 6.61
CA GLY A 60 4.23 19.76 5.18
C GLY A 60 5.27 18.69 4.83
N ARG A 61 5.14 18.11 3.64
CA ARG A 61 6.11 17.12 3.15
C ARG A 61 7.46 17.78 2.87
N THR A 62 8.50 17.29 3.53
CA THR A 62 9.89 17.79 3.35
C THR A 62 10.77 16.86 2.53
N THR A 63 10.35 15.61 2.32
CA THR A 63 11.11 14.61 1.55
C THR A 63 10.51 14.41 0.16
N ASP A 64 11.37 14.26 -0.84
CA ASP A 64 10.94 13.86 -2.19
C ASP A 64 10.15 12.53 -2.16
N ASP A 65 9.14 12.43 -3.02
CA ASP A 65 8.31 11.24 -3.19
C ASP A 65 8.46 10.70 -4.63
N PRO A 66 9.61 10.08 -4.96
CA PRO A 66 9.91 9.63 -6.31
C PRO A 66 9.01 8.46 -6.77
N LEU A 67 8.36 7.79 -5.83
CA LEU A 67 7.44 6.68 -6.09
C LEU A 67 5.97 7.12 -6.11
N CYS A 68 5.69 8.42 -5.91
CA CYS A 68 4.35 9.00 -5.83
C CYS A 68 3.43 8.24 -4.86
N GLN A 69 3.96 7.84 -3.70
CA GLN A 69 3.21 7.10 -2.68
C GLN A 69 2.19 7.96 -1.95
N ALA A 70 2.44 9.26 -1.86
CA ALA A 70 1.55 10.17 -1.19
C ALA A 70 0.29 10.48 -2.01
N ALA A 71 -0.86 10.34 -1.36
CA ALA A 71 -2.14 10.71 -1.93
C ALA A 71 -2.31 12.25 -1.98
N GLY A 72 -2.82 12.75 -3.10
CA GLY A 72 -3.28 14.12 -3.26
C GLY A 72 -4.81 14.24 -3.18
N VAL A 73 -5.31 15.42 -3.57
CA VAL A 73 -6.75 15.71 -3.58
C VAL A 73 -7.52 14.74 -4.48
N ARG A 74 -6.95 14.40 -5.64
CA ARG A 74 -7.59 13.49 -6.60
C ARG A 74 -7.76 12.09 -6.02
N GLU A 75 -6.72 11.54 -5.39
CA GLU A 75 -6.75 10.23 -4.77
C GLU A 75 -7.75 10.19 -3.60
N GLY A 76 -7.82 11.27 -2.82
CA GLY A 76 -8.82 11.45 -1.77
C GLY A 76 -10.26 11.45 -2.31
N LEU A 77 -10.53 12.20 -3.37
CA LEU A 77 -11.85 12.22 -4.03
C LEU A 77 -12.23 10.84 -4.57
N MET A 78 -11.30 10.14 -5.23
CA MET A 78 -11.54 8.79 -5.72
C MET A 78 -11.87 7.82 -4.59
N SER A 79 -11.21 7.92 -3.43
CA SER A 79 -11.49 7.12 -2.25
C SER A 79 -12.92 7.34 -1.72
N ILE A 80 -13.35 8.59 -1.63
CA ILE A 80 -14.75 8.95 -1.29
C ILE A 80 -15.72 8.39 -2.33
N GLY A 81 -15.36 8.49 -3.62
CA GLY A 81 -16.15 7.97 -4.74
C GLY A 81 -16.45 6.48 -4.64
N ILE A 82 -15.52 5.68 -4.12
CA ILE A 82 -15.75 4.24 -3.88
C ILE A 82 -16.91 4.05 -2.90
N GLY A 83 -16.93 4.79 -1.79
CA GLY A 83 -18.02 4.72 -0.80
C GLY A 83 -19.37 5.12 -1.39
N ILE A 84 -19.40 6.20 -2.18
CA ILE A 84 -20.62 6.64 -2.90
C ILE A 84 -21.09 5.55 -3.87
N GLY A 85 -20.16 5.01 -4.67
CA GLY A 85 -20.45 3.97 -5.66
C GLY A 85 -20.99 2.68 -5.03
N ILE A 86 -20.44 2.26 -3.88
CA ILE A 86 -20.92 1.10 -3.12
C ILE A 86 -22.36 1.32 -2.65
N ASN A 87 -22.66 2.48 -2.07
CA ASN A 87 -24.02 2.80 -1.60
C ASN A 87 -25.03 2.80 -2.76
N GLN A 88 -24.67 3.36 -3.91
CA GLN A 88 -25.52 3.32 -5.11
C GLN A 88 -25.66 1.90 -5.67
N SER A 89 -24.59 1.11 -5.66
CA SER A 89 -24.60 -0.30 -6.10
C SER A 89 -25.53 -1.14 -5.25
N ILE A 90 -25.40 -1.06 -3.91
CA ILE A 90 -26.28 -1.78 -2.97
C ILE A 90 -27.75 -1.41 -3.20
N LYS A 91 -28.04 -0.11 -3.39
CA LYS A 91 -29.40 0.38 -3.59
C LYS A 91 -30.02 -0.13 -4.90
N ASN A 92 -29.25 -0.19 -5.98
CA ASN A 92 -29.77 -0.43 -7.32
C ASN A 92 -29.51 -1.87 -7.84
N GLY A 93 -28.70 -2.66 -7.13
CA GLY A 93 -28.33 -4.02 -7.51
C GLY A 93 -27.44 -4.10 -8.77
N ILE A 94 -26.78 -3.01 -9.15
CA ILE A 94 -25.95 -2.94 -10.36
C ILE A 94 -24.54 -2.40 -10.08
N PRO A 95 -23.53 -2.83 -10.83
CA PRO A 95 -22.19 -2.23 -10.76
C PRO A 95 -22.23 -0.73 -11.10
N ILE A 96 -21.47 0.07 -10.34
CA ILE A 96 -21.33 1.51 -10.56
C ILE A 96 -19.92 1.82 -11.06
N ASN A 97 -19.84 2.61 -12.14
CA ASN A 97 -18.57 3.16 -12.60
C ASN A 97 -18.25 4.42 -11.77
N VAL A 98 -17.29 4.28 -10.84
CA VAL A 98 -16.87 5.36 -9.93
C VAL A 98 -16.37 6.60 -10.68
N HIS A 99 -15.74 6.46 -11.85
CA HIS A 99 -15.26 7.59 -12.63
C HIS A 99 -16.39 8.54 -13.05
N ARG A 100 -17.57 7.98 -13.37
CA ARG A 100 -18.75 8.75 -13.77
C ARG A 100 -19.40 9.54 -12.64
N LEU A 101 -18.99 9.33 -11.39
CA LEU A 101 -19.47 10.13 -10.26
C LEU A 101 -18.87 11.54 -10.24
N PHE A 102 -17.81 11.78 -11.02
CA PHE A 102 -17.07 13.03 -11.06
C PHE A 102 -17.09 13.70 -12.44
N GLU A 103 -17.75 13.08 -13.43
CA GLU A 103 -17.99 13.66 -14.75
C GLU A 103 -19.19 14.61 -14.65
N GLN A 104 -18.99 15.89 -14.95
CA GLN A 104 -20.06 16.89 -15.13
C GLN A 104 -20.41 17.04 -16.61
#